data_AF-A0A9X8HG80-F1
#
_entry.id   AF-A0A9X8HG80-F1
#
_cell.length_a   1.000
_cell.length_b   1.000
_cell.length_c   1.000
_cell.angle_alpha   90.00
_cell.angle_beta   90.00
_cell.angle_gamma   90.00
#
_symmetry.space_group_name_H-M   'P 1'
#
loop_
_entity.id
_entity.type
_entity.pdbx_description
1 polymer ?
#
loop_
_entity_poly.entity_id
_entity_poly.type
_entity_poly.pdbx_seq_one_letter_code
_entity_poly.pdbx_strand_id
1 'polypeptide(L)'
;MEAVVVKQNAMVGKCVTRASWGEMTTATNALTYKLGPAAYCTFPDGLTSIPAWTTSSTIIQLHQLTYNCALQSYSTRQLKTYHVSNLDGRHQFVVDVFKVLKWVGSIPKPHTTMHLVPGIRTVTRNHGHYLTWVKSGLVKQFQHDDKIDMAVMDRIYRAPLQHVERGRCHYTSVTITSIGQTLKTALSEDLVSRDTVKAQVRSALDELHSLGLAHCNVQAANVFVLLEDKRVILGDLESCRPVDAAPPQVCPNKIKTALELDEYQFGTFVDELATM
;
A
#
# COMPACT_ATOMS: atom_id res chain seq x y z
N MET A 1 7.99 -19.23 8.28
CA MET A 1 8.52 -18.10 7.49
C MET A 1 7.70 -17.97 6.21
N GLU A 2 7.54 -16.77 5.67
CA GLU A 2 6.77 -16.54 4.44
C GLU A 2 7.58 -15.62 3.54
N ALA A 3 7.51 -15.85 2.23
CA ALA A 3 8.18 -15.03 1.24
C ALA A 3 7.27 -14.84 0.04
N VAL A 4 7.34 -13.67 -0.56
CA VAL A 4 6.69 -13.39 -1.83
C VAL A 4 7.79 -13.06 -2.83
N VAL A 5 7.70 -13.66 -4.01
CA VAL A 5 8.65 -13.44 -5.10
C VAL A 5 8.06 -12.38 -6.01
N VAL A 6 8.81 -11.30 -6.20
CA VAL A 6 8.40 -10.15 -7.01
C VAL A 6 9.41 -9.91 -8.13
N LYS A 7 8.89 -9.56 -9.30
CA LYS A 7 9.67 -8.96 -10.39
C LYS A 7 9.02 -7.64 -10.76
N GLN A 8 9.75 -6.53 -10.59
CA GLN A 8 9.31 -5.19 -11.05
C GLN A 8 7.87 -4.85 -10.60
N ASN A 9 7.56 -5.09 -9.32
CA ASN A 9 6.26 -4.87 -8.67
C ASN A 9 5.12 -5.83 -9.07
N ALA A 10 5.38 -6.83 -9.91
CA ALA A 10 4.47 -7.94 -10.13
C ALA A 10 4.75 -9.09 -9.14
N MET A 11 3.71 -9.60 -8.51
CA MET A 11 3.76 -10.83 -7.74
C MET A 11 3.86 -12.01 -8.70
N VAL A 12 4.97 -12.73 -8.64
CA VAL A 12 5.25 -13.87 -9.54
C VAL A 12 5.35 -15.19 -8.80
N GLY A 13 5.37 -15.16 -7.47
CA GLY A 13 5.06 -16.34 -6.69
C GLY A 13 4.97 -16.08 -5.19
N LYS A 14 4.48 -17.08 -4.45
CA LYS A 14 4.33 -17.03 -3.00
C LYS A 14 4.82 -18.31 -2.35
N CYS A 15 5.60 -18.16 -1.28
CA CYS A 15 6.16 -19.24 -0.48
C CYS A 15 5.65 -19.15 0.97
N VAL A 16 5.18 -20.27 1.51
CA VAL A 16 4.88 -20.40 2.94
C VAL A 16 5.62 -21.59 3.52
N THR A 17 6.38 -21.36 4.59
CA THR A 17 7.16 -22.37 5.29
C THR A 17 6.60 -22.63 6.68
N ARG A 18 6.45 -23.91 7.04
CA ARG A 18 6.07 -24.42 8.37
C ARG A 18 7.06 -25.49 8.84
N ALA A 19 7.02 -25.81 10.14
CA ALA A 19 8.03 -26.67 10.76
C ALA A 19 7.72 -28.17 10.58
N SER A 20 6.44 -28.55 10.57
CA SER A 20 6.00 -29.95 10.57
C SER A 20 5.00 -30.30 9.46
N TRP A 21 4.83 -31.60 9.20
CA TRP A 21 3.91 -32.12 8.18
C TRP A 21 2.43 -31.85 8.50
N GLY A 22 2.02 -31.96 9.77
CA GLY A 22 0.66 -31.62 10.21
C GLY A 22 0.29 -30.15 9.96
N GLU A 23 1.30 -29.29 9.74
CA GLU A 23 1.13 -27.88 9.41
C GLU A 23 1.16 -27.60 7.90
N MET A 24 1.28 -28.61 7.03
CA MET A 24 1.24 -28.41 5.57
C MET A 24 -0.16 -28.01 5.09
N THR A 25 -1.22 -28.55 5.69
CA THR A 25 -2.60 -28.07 5.48
C THR A 25 -2.72 -26.61 5.90
N THR A 26 -2.12 -26.23 7.03
CA THR A 26 -2.05 -24.85 7.51
C THR A 26 -1.24 -23.95 6.58
N ALA A 27 -0.13 -24.45 6.01
CA ALA A 27 0.69 -23.74 5.03
C ALA A 27 -0.09 -23.48 3.73
N THR A 28 -0.84 -24.49 3.27
CA THR A 28 -1.68 -24.43 2.07
C THR A 28 -2.83 -23.44 2.28
N ASN A 29 -3.51 -23.48 3.43
CA ASN A 29 -4.51 -22.48 3.79
C ASN A 29 -3.90 -21.07 3.84
N ALA A 30 -2.68 -20.92 4.38
CA ALA A 30 -2.01 -19.62 4.43
C ALA A 30 -1.63 -19.05 3.04
N LEU A 31 -1.56 -19.88 1.99
CA LEU A 31 -1.38 -19.38 0.62
C LEU A 31 -2.56 -18.49 0.20
N THR A 32 -3.80 -18.88 0.55
CA THR A 32 -5.03 -18.18 0.13
C THR A 32 -5.45 -17.09 1.12
N TYR A 33 -5.47 -17.35 2.42
CA TYR A 33 -6.04 -16.42 3.41
C TYR A 33 -5.19 -15.19 3.71
N LYS A 34 -3.88 -15.24 3.43
CA LYS A 34 -2.95 -14.14 3.73
C LYS A 34 -2.78 -13.14 2.58
N LEU A 35 -3.43 -13.37 1.44
CA LEU A 35 -3.51 -12.38 0.36
C LEU A 35 -4.83 -11.63 0.48
N GLY A 36 -4.76 -10.30 0.40
CA GLY A 36 -5.96 -9.46 0.30
C GLY A 36 -6.51 -9.48 -1.14
N PRO A 37 -7.82 -9.27 -1.35
CA PRO A 37 -8.44 -9.28 -2.69
C PRO A 37 -7.74 -8.40 -3.73
N ALA A 38 -7.17 -7.28 -3.32
CA ALA A 38 -6.41 -6.37 -4.17
C ALA A 38 -5.10 -6.97 -4.74
N ALA A 39 -4.58 -8.08 -4.18
CA ALA A 39 -3.31 -8.66 -4.62
C ALA A 39 -3.37 -9.25 -6.04
N TYR A 40 -4.57 -9.56 -6.54
CA TYR A 40 -4.74 -10.06 -7.90
C TYR A 40 -4.26 -9.05 -8.94
N CYS A 41 -4.48 -7.76 -8.71
CA CYS A 41 -4.04 -6.72 -9.62
C CYS A 41 -2.50 -6.57 -9.66
N THR A 42 -1.77 -7.28 -8.80
CA THR A 42 -0.30 -7.40 -8.87
C THR A 42 0.15 -8.65 -9.62
N PHE A 43 -0.78 -9.50 -10.08
CA PHE A 43 -0.41 -10.62 -10.95
C PHE A 43 0.08 -10.07 -12.29
N PRO A 44 0.93 -10.82 -13.00
CA PRO A 44 1.34 -10.45 -14.34
C PRO A 44 0.12 -10.21 -15.24
N ASP A 45 0.20 -9.19 -16.11
CA ASP A 45 -0.89 -8.83 -17.01
C ASP A 45 -1.39 -10.05 -17.81
N GLY A 46 -2.71 -10.18 -17.86
CA GLY A 46 -3.39 -11.30 -18.54
C GLY A 46 -3.38 -12.62 -17.79
N LEU A 47 -2.82 -12.68 -16.56
CA LEU A 47 -2.77 -13.90 -15.77
C LEU A 47 -3.66 -13.85 -14.54
N THR A 48 -4.45 -14.90 -14.35
CA THR A 48 -5.32 -15.10 -13.17
C THR A 48 -4.71 -16.02 -12.13
N SER A 49 -3.51 -16.53 -12.39
CA SER A 49 -2.82 -17.44 -11.49
C SER A 49 -1.31 -17.27 -11.53
N ILE A 50 -0.67 -17.54 -10.40
CA ILE A 50 0.79 -17.53 -10.25
C ILE A 50 1.27 -18.83 -9.58
N PRO A 51 2.54 -19.22 -9.78
CA PRO A 51 3.17 -20.28 -9.02
C PRO A 51 3.21 -19.96 -7.52
N ALA A 52 2.95 -20.95 -6.68
CA ALA A 52 3.12 -20.84 -5.24
C ALA A 52 3.68 -22.15 -4.68
N TRP A 53 4.30 -22.13 -3.51
CA TRP A 53 4.78 -23.35 -2.89
C TRP A 53 4.69 -23.31 -1.37
N THR A 54 4.48 -24.48 -0.80
CA THR A 54 4.50 -24.71 0.64
C THR A 54 5.65 -25.64 0.98
N THR A 55 6.40 -25.30 2.01
CA THR A 55 7.56 -26.09 2.44
C THR A 55 7.43 -26.50 3.91
N SER A 56 7.88 -27.73 4.19
CA SER A 56 8.06 -28.28 5.53
C SER A 56 9.45 -28.92 5.65
N SER A 57 9.74 -29.50 6.81
CA SER A 57 10.97 -30.27 7.05
C SER A 57 11.11 -31.51 6.15
N THR A 58 10.01 -32.07 5.63
CA THR A 58 10.04 -33.35 4.89
C THR A 58 9.52 -33.26 3.45
N ILE A 59 8.62 -32.32 3.16
CA ILE A 59 8.02 -32.16 1.83
C ILE A 59 7.96 -30.71 1.36
N ILE A 60 7.97 -30.56 0.04
CA ILE A 60 7.68 -29.32 -0.67
C ILE A 60 6.49 -29.59 -1.60
N GLN A 61 5.52 -28.69 -1.66
CA GLN A 61 4.43 -28.77 -2.63
C GLN A 61 4.44 -27.54 -3.51
N LEU A 62 4.42 -27.74 -4.82
CA LEU A 62 4.18 -26.71 -5.81
C LEU A 62 2.68 -26.61 -6.06
N HIS A 63 2.19 -25.40 -6.11
CA HIS A 63 0.79 -25.04 -6.26
C HIS A 63 0.62 -24.01 -7.38
N GLN A 64 -0.56 -24.01 -7.98
CA GLN A 64 -1.11 -22.90 -8.74
C GLN A 64 -2.01 -22.11 -7.80
N LEU A 65 -1.66 -20.86 -7.52
CA LEU A 65 -2.48 -19.94 -6.74
C LEU A 65 -3.29 -19.10 -7.72
N THR A 66 -4.62 -19.18 -7.65
CA THR A 66 -5.54 -18.53 -8.59
C THR A 66 -6.46 -17.57 -7.84
N TYR A 67 -6.68 -16.38 -8.40
CA TYR A 67 -7.72 -15.48 -7.91
C TYR A 67 -9.01 -15.69 -8.70
N ASN A 68 -10.11 -15.94 -7.99
CA ASN A 68 -11.44 -16.00 -8.57
C ASN A 68 -12.12 -14.65 -8.42
N CYS A 69 -12.23 -13.90 -9.52
CA CYS A 69 -12.83 -12.57 -9.53
C CYS A 69 -14.32 -12.58 -9.11
N ALA A 70 -15.08 -13.59 -9.51
CA ALA A 70 -16.51 -13.67 -9.20
C ALA A 70 -16.76 -13.89 -7.70
N LEU A 71 -15.88 -14.64 -7.04
CA LEU A 71 -15.98 -14.96 -5.61
C LEU A 71 -15.08 -14.08 -4.74
N GLN A 72 -14.36 -13.12 -5.33
CA GLN A 72 -13.36 -12.27 -4.68
C GLN A 72 -12.43 -13.05 -3.72
N SER A 73 -11.99 -14.24 -4.12
CA SER A 73 -11.28 -15.17 -3.24
C SER A 73 -10.12 -15.87 -3.94
N TYR A 74 -9.13 -16.26 -3.15
CA TYR A 74 -8.00 -17.05 -3.61
C TYR A 74 -8.28 -18.53 -3.44
N SER A 75 -7.93 -19.31 -4.46
CA SER A 75 -7.93 -20.76 -4.44
C SER A 75 -6.55 -21.29 -4.80
N THR A 76 -6.24 -22.50 -4.38
CA THR A 76 -4.97 -23.12 -4.70
C THR A 76 -5.19 -24.54 -5.19
N ARG A 77 -4.43 -24.91 -6.22
CA ARG A 77 -4.41 -26.27 -6.78
C ARG A 77 -3.00 -26.81 -6.65
N GLN A 78 -2.83 -27.89 -5.90
CA GLN A 78 -1.56 -28.59 -5.85
C GLN A 78 -1.21 -29.16 -7.23
N LEU A 79 -0.02 -28.84 -7.72
CA LEU A 79 0.51 -29.32 -8.99
C LEU A 79 1.47 -30.50 -8.80
N LYS A 80 2.34 -30.41 -7.78
CA LYS A 80 3.39 -31.41 -7.57
C LYS A 80 3.85 -31.45 -6.11
N THR A 81 4.27 -32.62 -5.64
CA THR A 81 4.89 -32.81 -4.31
C THR A 81 6.31 -33.36 -4.50
N TYR A 82 7.24 -32.87 -3.69
CA TYR A 82 8.63 -33.28 -3.65
C TYR A 82 8.99 -33.72 -2.24
N HIS A 83 9.71 -34.82 -2.11
CA HIS A 83 10.24 -35.28 -0.83
C HIS A 83 11.65 -34.74 -0.62
N VAL A 84 11.83 -33.96 0.45
CA VAL A 84 13.11 -33.29 0.79
C VAL A 84 14.18 -34.31 1.22
N SER A 85 13.75 -35.45 1.76
CA SER A 85 14.62 -36.57 2.13
C SER A 85 15.25 -37.28 0.93
N ASN A 86 14.69 -37.14 -0.27
CA ASN A 86 15.21 -37.73 -1.50
C ASN A 86 16.00 -36.69 -2.32
N LEU A 87 17.23 -37.06 -2.74
CA LEU A 87 18.07 -36.23 -3.61
C LEU A 87 17.35 -35.84 -4.91
N ASP A 88 16.65 -36.80 -5.54
CA ASP A 88 15.91 -36.56 -6.78
C ASP A 88 14.75 -35.59 -6.57
N GLY A 89 14.07 -35.69 -5.42
CA GLY A 89 13.00 -34.77 -5.04
C GLY A 89 13.52 -33.33 -4.93
N ARG A 90 14.70 -33.15 -4.31
CA ARG A 90 15.37 -31.85 -4.20
C ARG A 90 15.79 -31.31 -5.57
N HIS A 91 16.40 -32.14 -6.42
CA HIS A 91 16.82 -31.73 -7.77
C HIS A 91 15.63 -31.32 -8.64
N GLN A 92 14.55 -32.11 -8.63
CA GLN A 92 13.35 -31.78 -9.40
C GLN A 92 12.72 -30.48 -8.95
N PHE A 93 12.68 -30.22 -7.63
CA PHE A 93 12.19 -28.94 -7.12
C PHE A 93 13.03 -27.78 -7.65
N VAL A 94 14.36 -27.87 -7.58
CA VAL A 94 15.27 -26.83 -8.08
C VAL A 94 15.05 -26.59 -9.58
N VAL A 95 14.93 -27.65 -10.38
CA VAL A 95 14.64 -27.56 -11.82
C VAL A 95 13.32 -26.85 -12.08
N ASP A 96 12.26 -27.22 -11.36
CA ASP A 96 10.95 -26.61 -11.54
C ASP A 96 10.92 -25.14 -11.05
N VAL A 97 11.71 -24.78 -10.03
CA VAL A 97 11.97 -23.38 -9.65
C VAL A 97 12.68 -22.63 -10.78
N PHE A 98 13.71 -23.20 -11.43
CA PHE A 98 14.36 -22.55 -12.57
C PHE A 98 13.41 -22.34 -13.76
N LYS A 99 12.50 -23.29 -14.01
CA LYS A 99 11.44 -23.11 -15.02
C LYS A 99 10.51 -21.95 -14.67
N VAL A 100 10.08 -21.88 -13.41
CA VAL A 100 9.30 -20.75 -12.89
C VAL A 100 10.08 -19.45 -13.09
N LEU A 101 11.35 -19.39 -12.69
CA LEU A 101 12.19 -18.19 -12.86
C LEU A 101 12.37 -17.79 -14.33
N LYS A 102 12.48 -18.75 -15.25
CA LYS A 102 12.54 -18.48 -16.69
C LYS A 102 11.20 -17.91 -17.21
N TRP A 103 10.08 -18.46 -16.78
CA TRP A 103 8.75 -17.90 -17.05
C TRP A 103 8.62 -16.48 -16.49
N VAL A 104 9.07 -16.25 -15.26
CA VAL A 104 9.16 -14.91 -14.65
C VAL A 104 9.98 -13.96 -15.50
N GLY A 105 11.11 -14.42 -16.05
CA GLY A 105 11.95 -13.66 -16.98
C GLY A 105 11.18 -13.16 -18.21
N SER A 106 10.28 -13.98 -18.75
CA SER A 106 9.49 -13.69 -19.96
C SER A 106 8.29 -12.75 -19.76
N ILE A 107 7.86 -12.51 -18.52
CA ILE A 107 6.73 -11.61 -18.24
C ILE A 107 7.07 -10.18 -18.70
N PRO A 108 6.32 -9.61 -19.67
CA PRO A 108 6.46 -8.22 -20.12
C PRO A 108 6.23 -7.27 -18.95
N LYS A 109 6.98 -6.17 -18.90
CA LYS A 109 7.01 -5.24 -17.77
C LYS A 109 5.59 -4.66 -17.48
N PRO A 110 4.87 -5.04 -16.42
CA PRO A 110 3.53 -4.51 -16.12
C PRO A 110 3.59 -3.24 -15.25
N HIS A 111 4.71 -2.54 -15.32
CA HIS A 111 5.20 -1.50 -14.40
C HIS A 111 4.43 -0.17 -14.31
N THR A 112 3.13 -0.09 -14.61
CA THR A 112 2.41 1.20 -14.56
C THR A 112 1.19 1.27 -13.64
N THR A 113 0.71 0.18 -13.03
CA THR A 113 -0.60 0.22 -12.35
C THR A 113 -0.60 -0.08 -10.85
N MET A 114 0.43 -0.73 -10.28
CA MET A 114 0.50 -0.99 -8.83
C MET A 114 1.86 -0.66 -8.24
N HIS A 115 1.89 0.30 -7.31
CA HIS A 115 3.11 0.75 -6.63
C HIS A 115 3.50 -0.11 -5.42
N LEU A 116 2.59 -0.92 -4.87
CA LEU A 116 2.81 -1.71 -3.65
C LEU A 116 2.20 -3.12 -3.75
N VAL A 117 2.96 -4.14 -3.35
CA VAL A 117 2.52 -5.54 -3.39
C VAL A 117 1.99 -5.97 -2.02
N PRO A 118 0.80 -6.62 -1.94
CA PRO A 118 0.23 -7.06 -0.67
C PRO A 118 1.11 -8.03 0.12
N GLY A 119 1.27 -7.76 1.41
CA GLY A 119 2.07 -8.53 2.35
C GLY A 119 3.57 -8.37 2.17
N ILE A 120 4.02 -7.50 1.27
CA ILE A 120 5.43 -7.23 1.03
C ILE A 120 5.79 -5.90 1.62
N ARG A 121 6.87 -5.91 2.41
CA ARG A 121 7.48 -4.72 2.96
C ARG A 121 8.37 -4.08 1.89
N THR A 122 8.02 -2.88 1.47
CA THR A 122 8.75 -2.08 0.48
C THR A 122 9.43 -0.91 1.17
N VAL A 123 10.72 -0.69 0.91
CA VAL A 123 11.43 0.51 1.38
C VAL A 123 11.16 1.64 0.41
N THR A 124 10.75 2.81 0.91
CA THR A 124 10.56 3.97 0.04
C THR A 124 11.89 4.58 -0.36
N ARG A 125 11.94 5.23 -1.54
CA ARG A 125 13.17 5.85 -2.08
C ARG A 125 13.77 6.90 -1.16
N ASN A 126 12.98 7.48 -0.26
CA ASN A 126 13.43 8.47 0.71
C ASN A 126 14.12 7.85 1.94
N HIS A 127 14.32 6.52 1.95
CA HIS A 127 15.07 5.74 2.95
C HIS A 127 14.53 5.80 4.40
N GLY A 128 13.47 6.57 4.69
CA GLY A 128 12.95 6.76 6.06
C GLY A 128 11.93 5.73 6.53
N HIS A 129 11.05 5.21 5.66
CA HIS A 129 9.94 4.35 6.10
C HIS A 129 9.70 3.14 5.21
N TYR A 130 9.05 2.14 5.80
CA TYR A 130 8.64 0.91 5.16
C TYR A 130 7.13 0.93 4.92
N LEU A 131 6.72 0.59 3.70
CA LEU A 131 5.31 0.45 3.32
C LEU A 131 4.96 -1.03 3.19
N THR A 132 3.86 -1.45 3.79
CA THR A 132 3.30 -2.80 3.62
C THR A 132 1.80 -2.71 3.41
N TRP A 133 1.31 -3.17 2.26
CA TRP A 133 -0.13 -3.29 2.05
C TRP A 133 -0.66 -4.55 2.72
N VAL A 134 -1.58 -4.42 3.68
CA VAL A 134 -2.19 -5.54 4.41
C VAL A 134 -3.71 -5.48 4.31
N LYS A 135 -4.41 -6.52 4.80
CA LYS A 135 -5.88 -6.58 4.74
C LYS A 135 -6.56 -5.39 5.42
N SER A 136 -5.97 -4.86 6.49
CA SER A 136 -6.51 -3.73 7.26
C SER A 136 -6.17 -2.36 6.68
N GLY A 137 -5.37 -2.27 5.60
CA GLY A 137 -4.97 -1.01 4.99
C GLY A 137 -3.50 -0.95 4.59
N LEU A 138 -3.00 0.25 4.35
CA LEU A 138 -1.60 0.51 4.05
C LEU A 138 -0.83 0.82 5.33
N VAL A 139 0.08 -0.07 5.75
CA VAL A 139 0.96 0.17 6.90
C VAL A 139 2.17 0.97 6.46
N LYS A 140 2.41 2.11 7.10
CA LYS A 140 3.63 2.91 7.00
C LYS A 140 4.36 2.82 8.33
N GLN A 141 5.51 2.17 8.34
CA GLN A 141 6.36 1.97 9.51
C GLN A 141 7.58 2.86 9.42
N PHE A 142 7.74 3.75 10.39
CA PHE A 142 8.81 4.72 10.47
C PHE A 142 10.06 4.11 11.11
N GLN A 143 11.24 4.49 10.62
CA GLN A 143 12.49 4.19 11.31
C GLN A 143 12.60 5.04 12.58
N HIS A 144 13.38 4.58 13.56
CA HIS A 144 13.46 5.23 14.88
C HIS A 144 13.98 6.67 14.82
N ASP A 145 14.71 7.01 13.76
CA ASP A 145 15.27 8.34 13.52
C ASP A 145 14.32 9.29 12.78
N ASP A 146 13.26 8.77 12.16
CA ASP A 146 12.19 9.57 11.56
C ASP A 146 11.30 10.11 12.69
N LYS A 147 11.55 11.35 13.10
CA LYS A 147 10.78 12.05 14.13
C LYS A 147 9.39 12.45 13.61
N ILE A 148 8.51 11.47 13.43
CA ILE A 148 7.09 11.69 13.18
C ILE A 148 6.41 11.92 14.54
N ASP A 149 5.64 13.00 14.66
CA ASP A 149 4.85 13.25 15.87
C ASP A 149 3.63 12.32 15.90
N MET A 150 3.81 11.16 16.50
CA MET A 150 2.75 10.16 16.63
C MET A 150 1.56 10.63 17.49
N ALA A 151 1.75 11.64 18.35
CA ALA A 151 0.66 12.22 19.13
C ALA A 151 -0.24 13.10 18.26
N VAL A 152 0.35 13.86 17.32
CA VAL A 152 -0.41 14.58 16.29
C VAL A 152 -1.20 13.60 15.41
N MET A 153 -0.56 12.54 14.94
CA MET A 153 -1.23 11.52 14.12
C MET A 153 -2.39 10.83 14.86
N ASP A 154 -2.19 10.44 16.12
CA ASP A 154 -3.25 9.83 16.94
C ASP A 154 -4.41 10.79 17.19
N ARG A 155 -4.13 12.10 17.37
CA ARG A 155 -5.16 13.14 17.50
C ARG A 155 -6.00 13.26 16.23
N ILE A 156 -5.39 13.29 15.06
CA ILE A 156 -6.10 13.38 13.78
C ILE A 156 -6.98 12.14 13.58
N TYR A 157 -6.42 10.93 13.73
CA TYR A 157 -7.14 9.68 13.46
C TYR A 157 -8.25 9.36 14.47
N ARG A 158 -8.25 9.97 15.67
CA ARG A 158 -9.36 9.89 16.63
C ARG A 158 -10.49 10.87 16.34
N ALA A 159 -10.22 11.94 15.59
CA ALA A 159 -11.23 12.92 15.24
C ALA A 159 -12.13 12.41 14.10
N PRO A 160 -13.43 12.71 14.11
CA PRO A 160 -14.37 12.25 13.08
C PRO A 160 -14.30 13.11 11.81
N LEU A 161 -13.09 13.27 11.26
CA LEU A 161 -12.84 14.09 10.06
C LEU A 161 -13.39 13.39 8.81
N GLN A 162 -13.97 14.17 7.91
CA GLN A 162 -14.60 13.65 6.70
C GLN A 162 -13.67 13.76 5.49
N HIS A 163 -12.90 14.84 5.39
CA HIS A 163 -12.11 15.16 4.21
C HIS A 163 -10.61 14.96 4.43
N VAL A 164 -10.25 14.25 5.50
CA VAL A 164 -8.87 13.91 5.85
C VAL A 164 -8.70 12.39 5.85
N GLU A 165 -7.52 11.94 5.45
CA GLU A 165 -7.10 10.54 5.52
C GLU A 165 -7.36 9.95 6.93
N ARG A 166 -7.89 8.72 6.95
CA ARG A 166 -8.16 7.95 8.16
C ARG A 166 -7.17 6.82 8.32
N GLY A 167 -6.77 6.58 9.56
CA GLY A 167 -5.87 5.50 9.88
C GLY A 167 -5.93 5.10 11.34
N ARG A 168 -4.93 4.33 11.76
CA ARG A 168 -4.71 3.89 13.14
C ARG A 168 -3.24 3.98 13.47
N CYS A 169 -2.92 4.58 14.61
CA CYS A 169 -1.55 4.66 15.13
C CYS A 169 -1.19 3.40 15.91
N HIS A 170 0.05 2.94 15.75
CA HIS A 170 0.65 1.82 16.47
C HIS A 170 2.14 2.07 16.70
N TYR A 171 2.49 2.59 17.88
CA TYR A 171 3.87 2.91 18.29
C TYR A 171 4.64 3.69 17.21
N THR A 172 5.43 3.01 16.38
CA THR A 172 6.25 3.58 15.29
C THR A 172 5.66 3.38 13.90
N SER A 173 4.37 3.10 13.81
CA SER A 173 3.68 2.86 12.53
C SER A 173 2.28 3.44 12.51
N VAL A 174 1.81 3.74 11.31
CA VAL A 174 0.41 4.08 11.02
C VAL A 174 -0.15 3.08 10.02
N THR A 175 -1.40 2.67 10.21
CA THR A 175 -2.16 1.91 9.22
C THR A 175 -3.20 2.84 8.60
N ILE A 176 -2.97 3.27 7.37
CA ILE A 176 -3.89 4.07 6.58
C ILE A 176 -5.03 3.17 6.12
N THR A 177 -6.25 3.52 6.50
CA THR A 177 -7.47 2.74 6.27
C THR A 177 -8.35 3.32 5.17
N SER A 178 -8.23 4.62 4.88
CA SER A 178 -8.90 5.28 3.77
C SER A 178 -8.01 5.24 2.53
N ILE A 179 -8.21 4.25 1.66
CA ILE A 179 -7.42 4.14 0.43
C ILE A 179 -8.21 4.72 -0.72
N GLY A 180 -7.72 5.84 -1.25
CA GLY A 180 -8.24 6.49 -2.45
C GLY A 180 -7.32 6.33 -3.65
N GLN A 181 -7.86 6.63 -4.82
CA GLN A 181 -7.06 6.79 -6.03
C GLN A 181 -6.49 8.21 -6.12
N THR A 182 -5.45 8.39 -6.94
CA THR A 182 -4.83 9.71 -7.12
C THR A 182 -5.81 10.70 -7.73
N LEU A 183 -5.68 11.98 -7.37
CA LEU A 183 -6.50 13.05 -7.94
C LEU A 183 -6.44 13.09 -9.48
N LYS A 184 -5.25 12.89 -10.06
CA LYS A 184 -5.07 12.86 -11.51
C LYS A 184 -5.93 11.79 -12.20
N THR A 185 -5.92 10.57 -11.65
CA THR A 185 -6.75 9.47 -12.16
C THR A 185 -8.24 9.80 -12.02
N ALA A 186 -8.65 10.31 -10.85
CA ALA A 186 -10.06 10.63 -10.59
C ALA A 186 -10.62 11.73 -11.50
N LEU A 187 -9.82 12.74 -11.85
CA LEU A 187 -10.19 13.75 -12.83
C LEU A 187 -10.27 13.17 -14.24
N SER A 188 -9.30 12.33 -14.63
CA SER A 188 -9.30 11.71 -15.97
C SER A 188 -10.47 10.74 -16.21
N GLU A 189 -11.04 10.22 -15.13
CA GLU A 189 -12.19 9.30 -15.14
C GLU A 189 -13.51 10.02 -14.84
N ASP A 190 -13.52 11.36 -14.78
CA ASP A 190 -14.70 12.20 -14.47
C ASP A 190 -15.43 11.78 -13.17
N LEU A 191 -14.70 11.26 -12.18
CA LEU A 191 -15.31 10.85 -10.91
C LEU A 191 -15.69 12.03 -10.01
N VAL A 192 -14.94 13.13 -10.11
CA VAL A 192 -15.12 14.35 -9.32
C VAL A 192 -14.85 15.57 -10.19
N SER A 193 -15.49 16.70 -9.88
CA SER A 193 -15.22 17.97 -10.53
C SER A 193 -14.09 18.74 -9.83
N ARG A 194 -13.38 19.62 -10.55
CA ARG A 194 -12.36 20.50 -9.96
C ARG A 194 -12.95 21.39 -8.86
N ASP A 195 -14.18 21.87 -9.02
CA ASP A 195 -14.86 22.67 -7.99
C ASP A 195 -15.15 21.86 -6.72
N THR A 196 -15.59 20.60 -6.87
CA THR A 196 -15.78 19.68 -5.75
C THR A 196 -14.46 19.41 -5.02
N VAL A 197 -13.37 19.19 -5.76
CA VAL A 197 -12.03 18.97 -5.21
C VAL A 197 -11.58 20.19 -4.42
N LYS A 198 -11.66 21.39 -5.01
CA LYS A 198 -11.30 22.63 -4.34
C LYS A 198 -12.10 22.84 -3.05
N ALA A 199 -13.41 22.63 -3.09
CA ALA A 199 -14.29 22.80 -1.93
C ALA A 199 -13.95 21.80 -0.81
N GLN A 200 -13.77 20.52 -1.14
CA GLN A 200 -13.49 19.49 -0.13
C GLN A 200 -12.07 19.55 0.43
N VAL A 201 -11.07 19.97 -0.35
CA VAL A 201 -9.72 20.25 0.19
C VAL A 201 -9.76 21.45 1.15
N ARG A 202 -10.58 22.48 0.87
CA ARG A 202 -10.81 23.57 1.83
C ARG A 202 -11.47 23.04 3.11
N SER A 203 -12.50 22.20 2.99
CA SER A 203 -13.12 21.57 4.16
C SER A 203 -12.15 20.70 4.96
N ALA A 204 -11.21 20.01 4.30
CA ALA A 204 -10.16 19.23 4.98
C ALA A 204 -9.23 20.12 5.82
N LEU A 205 -8.86 21.30 5.30
CA LEU A 205 -8.07 22.29 6.02
C LEU A 205 -8.84 22.85 7.22
N ASP A 206 -10.09 23.28 7.01
CA ASP A 206 -10.93 23.80 8.09
C ASP A 206 -11.12 22.75 9.21
N GLU A 207 -11.28 21.48 8.84
CA GLU A 207 -11.35 20.33 9.76
C GLU A 207 -10.06 20.19 10.58
N LEU A 208 -8.88 20.21 9.95
CA LEU A 208 -7.59 20.15 10.65
C LEU A 208 -7.36 21.39 11.54
N HIS A 209 -7.64 22.58 11.03
CA HIS A 209 -7.46 23.84 11.74
C HIS A 209 -8.39 23.93 12.96
N SER A 210 -9.58 23.34 12.91
CA SER A 210 -10.47 23.22 14.07
C SER A 210 -9.87 22.36 15.20
N LEU A 211 -8.97 21.44 14.86
CA LEU A 211 -8.14 20.70 15.81
C LEU A 211 -6.88 21.48 16.20
N GLY A 212 -6.71 22.73 15.78
CA GLY A 212 -5.48 23.50 16.01
C GLY A 212 -4.25 22.88 15.35
N LEU A 213 -4.43 22.11 14.27
CA LEU A 213 -3.35 21.52 13.48
C LEU A 213 -3.40 22.05 12.05
N ALA A 214 -2.25 22.28 11.45
CA ALA A 214 -2.08 22.60 10.03
C ALA A 214 -1.46 21.40 9.30
N HIS A 215 -1.75 21.23 8.01
CA HIS A 215 -1.31 20.11 7.19
C HIS A 215 0.16 20.23 6.76
N CYS A 216 0.57 21.43 6.36
CA CYS A 216 1.90 21.83 5.89
C CYS A 216 2.41 21.15 4.60
N ASN A 217 1.61 20.31 3.95
CA ASN A 217 1.98 19.63 2.70
C ASN A 217 0.81 19.55 1.69
N VAL A 218 0.10 20.67 1.49
CA VAL A 218 -1.07 20.73 0.58
C VAL A 218 -0.60 20.81 -0.87
N GLN A 219 -0.86 19.76 -1.65
CA GLN A 219 -0.50 19.65 -3.08
C GLN A 219 -1.31 18.52 -3.73
N ALA A 220 -1.46 18.52 -5.06
CA ALA A 220 -2.28 17.52 -5.75
C ALA A 220 -1.82 16.08 -5.52
N ALA A 221 -0.51 15.85 -5.33
CA ALA A 221 0.06 14.54 -5.02
C ALA A 221 -0.47 13.92 -3.71
N ASN A 222 -0.95 14.76 -2.79
CA ASN A 222 -1.47 14.35 -1.48
C ASN A 222 -3.00 14.40 -1.41
N VAL A 223 -3.68 14.65 -2.53
CA VAL A 223 -5.13 14.63 -2.63
C VAL A 223 -5.57 13.32 -3.28
N PHE A 224 -6.47 12.62 -2.61
CA PHE A 224 -6.98 11.32 -3.04
C PHE A 224 -8.51 11.34 -3.12
N VAL A 225 -9.07 10.48 -3.98
CA VAL A 225 -10.52 10.29 -4.11
C VAL A 225 -10.86 8.87 -3.69
N LEU A 226 -11.71 8.73 -2.68
CA LEU A 226 -12.21 7.45 -2.22
C LEU A 226 -13.13 6.84 -3.28
N LEU A 227 -12.89 5.57 -3.61
CA LEU A 227 -13.64 4.88 -4.66
C LEU A 227 -15.10 4.58 -4.27
N GLU A 228 -15.36 4.38 -2.98
CA GLU A 228 -16.67 3.95 -2.47
C GLU A 228 -17.72 5.07 -2.55
N ASP A 229 -17.35 6.28 -2.13
CA ASP A 229 -18.27 7.42 -1.96
C ASP A 229 -17.85 8.65 -2.77
N LYS A 230 -16.80 8.55 -3.60
CA LYS A 230 -16.23 9.64 -4.42
C LYS A 230 -15.81 10.87 -3.62
N ARG A 231 -15.57 10.70 -2.32
CA ARG A 231 -15.14 11.78 -1.44
C ARG A 231 -13.67 12.08 -1.64
N VAL A 232 -13.35 13.36 -1.66
CA VAL A 232 -11.99 13.88 -1.74
C VAL A 232 -11.43 13.94 -0.32
N ILE A 233 -10.24 13.39 -0.15
CA ILE A 233 -9.51 13.41 1.11
C ILE A 233 -8.10 13.97 0.92
N LEU A 234 -7.61 14.68 1.93
CA LEU A 234 -6.23 15.11 2.06
C LEU A 234 -5.45 14.09 2.89
N GLY A 235 -4.35 13.56 2.34
CA GLY A 235 -3.48 12.57 2.97
C GLY A 235 -2.03 13.02 3.11
N ASP A 236 -1.15 12.11 3.51
CA ASP A 236 0.26 12.40 3.86
C ASP A 236 0.42 13.38 5.03
N LEU A 237 -0.12 12.98 6.19
CA LEU A 237 -0.28 13.80 7.39
C LEU A 237 1.02 14.02 8.19
N GLU A 238 2.17 13.58 7.68
CA GLU A 238 3.45 13.52 8.42
C GLU A 238 4.05 14.88 8.71
N SER A 239 3.67 15.87 7.91
CA SER A 239 4.10 17.26 8.10
C SER A 239 3.19 18.01 9.08
N CYS A 240 2.07 17.40 9.50
CA CYS A 240 1.09 18.05 10.36
C CYS A 240 1.72 18.49 11.68
N ARG A 241 1.32 19.68 12.12
CA ARG A 241 1.83 20.31 13.36
C ARG A 241 0.86 21.37 13.87
N PRO A 242 1.04 21.87 15.10
CA PRO A 242 0.22 22.97 15.61
C PRO A 242 0.18 24.17 14.67
N VAL A 243 -0.98 24.81 14.53
CA VAL A 243 -1.22 25.94 13.61
C VAL A 243 -0.29 27.13 13.84
N ASP A 244 0.15 27.33 15.07
CA ASP A 244 1.04 28.40 15.53
C ASP A 244 2.54 28.03 15.46
N ALA A 245 2.86 26.77 15.19
CA ALA A 245 4.24 26.31 15.06
C ALA A 245 4.90 26.84 13.78
N ALA A 246 6.22 26.88 13.77
CA ALA A 246 6.97 27.19 12.56
C ALA A 246 6.77 26.11 11.48
N PRO A 247 6.72 26.48 10.18
CA PRO A 247 6.63 25.54 9.08
C PRO A 247 7.73 24.46 9.05
N PRO A 248 7.50 23.27 8.46
CA PRO A 248 8.49 22.19 8.36
C PRO A 248 9.70 22.51 7.49
N GLN A 249 9.54 23.38 6.49
CA GLN A 249 10.55 23.69 5.49
C GLN A 249 10.85 25.19 5.45
N VAL A 250 11.96 25.56 4.81
CA VAL A 250 12.28 26.97 4.54
C VAL A 250 11.24 27.52 3.57
N CYS A 251 10.27 28.24 4.10
CA CYS A 251 9.23 28.90 3.33
C CYS A 251 9.72 30.28 2.82
N PRO A 252 9.03 30.87 1.84
CA PRO A 252 9.26 32.27 1.47
C PRO A 252 9.28 33.17 2.70
N ASN A 253 10.13 34.21 2.70
CA ASN A 253 10.49 35.09 3.83
C ASN A 253 9.33 35.79 4.59
N LYS A 254 8.07 35.47 4.31
CA LYS A 254 6.86 36.03 4.93
C LYS A 254 5.99 35.02 5.68
N ILE A 255 6.17 33.72 5.48
CA ILE A 255 5.37 32.69 6.14
C ILE A 255 6.05 32.31 7.45
N LYS A 256 5.38 32.56 8.57
CA LYS A 256 5.91 32.37 9.93
C LYS A 256 5.24 31.22 10.67
N THR A 257 3.98 30.92 10.32
CA THR A 257 3.18 29.89 10.98
C THR A 257 2.80 28.77 10.03
N ALA A 258 2.52 27.61 10.58
CA ALA A 258 2.03 26.44 9.87
C ALA A 258 0.66 26.71 9.21
N LEU A 259 -0.20 27.51 9.86
CA LEU A 259 -1.47 27.97 9.30
C LEU A 259 -1.28 28.84 8.05
N GLU A 260 -0.36 29.82 8.10
CA GLU A 260 -0.05 30.66 6.94
C GLU A 260 0.52 29.84 5.77
N LEU A 261 1.25 28.76 6.07
CA LEU A 261 1.74 27.84 5.05
C LEU A 261 0.59 27.11 4.36
N ASP A 262 -0.39 26.59 5.10
CA ASP A 262 -1.56 25.91 4.52
C ASP A 262 -2.34 26.83 3.58
N GLU A 263 -2.57 28.08 3.96
CA GLU A 263 -3.29 29.04 3.11
C GLU A 263 -2.52 29.34 1.82
N TYR A 264 -1.21 29.52 1.91
CA TYR A 264 -0.35 29.72 0.75
C TYR A 264 -0.34 28.49 -0.17
N GLN A 265 -0.18 27.30 0.40
CA GLN A 265 -0.16 26.05 -0.36
C GLN A 265 -1.52 25.74 -0.97
N PHE A 266 -2.62 26.05 -0.29
CA PHE A 266 -3.96 25.92 -0.87
C PHE A 266 -4.13 26.81 -2.10
N GLY A 267 -3.67 28.06 -2.05
CA GLY A 267 -3.66 28.94 -3.23
C GLY A 267 -2.89 28.33 -4.40
N THR A 268 -1.68 27.83 -4.12
CA THR A 268 -0.83 27.15 -5.12
C THR A 268 -1.49 25.89 -5.68
N PHE A 269 -2.15 25.11 -4.82
CA PHE A 269 -2.89 23.91 -5.20
C PHE A 269 -4.08 24.23 -6.10
N VAL A 270 -4.79 25.34 -5.87
CA VAL A 270 -5.89 25.77 -6.75
C VAL A 270 -5.37 26.09 -8.16
N ASP A 271 -4.21 26.73 -8.26
CA ASP A 271 -3.55 26.99 -9.54
C ASP A 271 -3.08 25.69 -10.21
N GLU A 272 -2.49 24.76 -9.45
CA GLU A 272 -2.11 23.42 -9.92
C GLU A 272 -3.34 22.68 -10.50
N LEU A 273 -4.43 22.61 -9.73
CA LEU A 273 -5.67 21.93 -10.09
C LEU A 273 -6.28 22.47 -11.38
N ALA A 274 -6.16 23.77 -11.66
CA ALA A 274 -6.65 24.38 -12.89
C ALA A 274 -5.87 23.90 -14.14
N THR A 275 -4.64 23.42 -13.97
CA THR A 275 -3.77 22.92 -15.05
C THR A 275 -3.76 21.40 -15.22
N MET A 276 -4.34 20.66 -14.27
CA MET A 276 -4.46 19.19 -14.31
C MET A 276 -5.49 18.69 -15.29
#